data_AF-A0A6I3LX90-F1
#
_entry.id   AF-A0A6I3LX90-F1
#
_cell.length_a   1.000
_cell.length_b   1.000
_cell.length_c   1.000
_cell.angle_alpha   90.00
_cell.angle_beta   90.00
_cell.angle_gamma   90.00
#
_symmetry.space_group_name_H-M   'P 1'
#
loop_
_entity.id
_entity.type
_entity.pdbx_description
1 polymer ?
#
loop_
_entity_poly.entity_id
_entity_poly.type
_entity_poly.pdbx_seq_one_letter_code
_entity_poly.pdbx_strand_id
1 'polypeptide(L)'
;MMKTKYIVKGLFASLMMMLAFSSCETFNDPIVETLDVNRAFSPIGLTATVRNETAVELNWTVKPDADHYVVEFSADDPEFKVIYKTINVAPTELPVKVQLEGETVYAIRVKAISSTGLDASKWSVTSATTLSEQLFVSPVPGADIEAKQVTLRWPANTNATQITVQPGGITHAITPAEKTAGVAVITGLTGETVYTATLLNATKKRGTVTFTTGIDIGTGILVKPEDNLVQKITDAPTGSVLVLMPGDYTAQTGLIAINKTITLRGLKTADKSKLKVNFTIANNPANASEVVNFSLIDLDLNGTGLTGGAITIASAAPTQLGDILISNCYVHDFPSQLMYGNAAAKLKSFTVDGSIIKNVNTAGSADFVDFRTTYVANVSLTKSTFDTCSSRDFVRLDAVLPANGGFSGTGLTSNVLIDQCTIYAPTLPLASRILYLRFVSNGSIVRNTLFAVGSAVYTNSTATAAPTFLNNNNFNSLNLALVGSNNRPDASATTLDPQFANAAGGNFTVGNQTIKDKKIGDPQWIK
;
A
#
# COMPACT_ATOMS: atom_id res chain seq x y z
N MET A 1 -103.36 -75.74 -0.16
CA MET A 1 -102.66 -75.99 1.12
C MET A 1 -101.18 -75.56 1.09
N MET A 2 -100.85 -74.40 0.48
CA MET A 2 -99.46 -73.93 0.34
C MET A 2 -99.27 -72.45 0.73
N LYS A 3 -100.33 -71.62 0.83
CA LYS A 3 -100.24 -70.18 1.14
C LYS A 3 -100.10 -69.85 2.64
N THR A 4 -100.57 -70.71 3.54
CA THR A 4 -100.47 -70.49 5.01
C THR A 4 -99.06 -70.77 5.56
N LYS A 5 -98.27 -71.61 4.88
CA LYS A 5 -96.92 -72.02 5.33
C LYS A 5 -95.87 -70.92 5.16
N TYR A 6 -96.06 -70.00 4.20
CA TYR A 6 -95.14 -68.88 3.97
C TYR A 6 -95.42 -67.67 4.87
N ILE A 7 -96.67 -67.47 5.29
CA ILE A 7 -97.04 -66.38 6.21
C ILE A 7 -96.54 -66.67 7.63
N VAL A 8 -96.66 -67.91 8.12
CA VAL A 8 -96.17 -68.31 9.46
C VAL A 8 -94.63 -68.34 9.51
N LYS A 9 -93.96 -68.75 8.43
CA LYS A 9 -92.49 -68.68 8.34
C LYS A 9 -91.98 -67.24 8.23
N GLY A 10 -92.69 -66.36 7.53
CA GLY A 10 -92.36 -64.94 7.47
C GLY A 10 -92.53 -64.23 8.81
N LEU A 11 -93.58 -64.57 9.57
CA LEU A 11 -93.83 -63.99 10.90
C LEU A 11 -92.84 -64.49 11.95
N PHE A 12 -92.44 -65.77 11.92
CA PHE A 12 -91.38 -66.29 12.79
C PHE A 12 -90.00 -65.76 12.43
N ALA A 13 -89.71 -65.58 11.13
CA ALA A 13 -88.47 -64.97 10.68
C ALA A 13 -88.40 -63.48 11.04
N SER A 14 -89.51 -62.73 10.94
CA SER A 14 -89.54 -61.31 11.35
C SER A 14 -89.50 -61.13 12.87
N LEU A 15 -90.07 -62.06 13.64
CA LEU A 15 -90.01 -62.05 15.10
C LEU A 15 -88.62 -62.47 15.63
N MET A 16 -87.93 -63.40 14.97
CA MET A 16 -86.51 -63.70 15.26
C MET A 16 -85.56 -62.56 14.85
N MET A 17 -85.88 -61.81 13.79
CA MET A 17 -85.06 -60.66 13.35
C MET A 17 -85.21 -59.44 14.29
N MET A 18 -86.37 -59.29 14.96
CA MET A 18 -86.63 -58.22 15.94
C MET A 18 -86.05 -58.50 17.34
N LEU A 19 -85.57 -59.72 17.61
CA LEU A 19 -84.93 -60.11 18.89
C LEU A 19 -83.38 -60.14 18.81
N ALA A 20 -82.79 -59.81 17.67
CA ALA A 20 -81.33 -59.79 17.48
C ALA A 20 -80.68 -58.41 17.73
N PHE A 21 -81.44 -57.40 18.15
CA PHE A 21 -80.94 -56.04 18.46
C PHE A 21 -81.00 -55.69 19.97
N SER A 22 -80.70 -56.66 20.84
CA SER A 22 -80.62 -56.44 22.29
C SER A 22 -79.34 -57.04 22.89
N SER A 23 -78.19 -56.45 22.54
CA SER A 23 -77.04 -56.26 23.45
C SER A 23 -75.99 -55.40 22.75
N CYS A 24 -76.32 -54.12 22.55
CA CYS A 24 -75.28 -53.11 22.45
C CYS A 24 -74.81 -52.86 23.89
N GLU A 25 -73.88 -53.67 24.40
CA GLU A 25 -73.02 -53.12 25.44
C GLU A 25 -72.25 -52.00 24.74
N THR A 26 -72.70 -50.78 25.01
CA THR A 26 -71.91 -49.60 24.73
C THR A 26 -70.60 -49.84 25.47
N PHE A 27 -69.49 -49.98 24.76
CA PHE A 27 -68.17 -49.84 25.35
C PHE A 27 -68.11 -48.41 25.90
N ASN A 28 -68.62 -48.22 27.12
CA ASN A 28 -68.30 -47.11 27.99
C ASN A 28 -66.95 -47.46 28.63
N ASP A 29 -65.90 -47.52 27.81
CA ASP A 29 -64.59 -47.22 28.37
C ASP A 29 -64.69 -45.79 28.89
N PRO A 30 -64.45 -45.54 30.19
CA PRO A 30 -64.41 -44.17 30.67
C PRO A 30 -63.40 -43.42 29.82
N ILE A 31 -63.85 -42.35 29.17
CA ILE A 31 -62.96 -41.37 28.57
C ILE A 31 -62.05 -40.93 29.71
N VAL A 32 -60.75 -41.20 29.58
CA VAL A 32 -59.77 -40.75 30.56
C VAL A 32 -59.70 -39.23 30.44
N GLU A 33 -60.54 -38.53 31.19
CA GLU A 33 -60.61 -37.05 31.18
C GLU A 33 -59.36 -36.44 31.85
N THR A 34 -58.70 -37.19 32.72
CA THR A 34 -57.48 -36.79 33.41
C THR A 34 -56.48 -37.94 33.43
N LEU A 35 -55.31 -37.74 32.82
CA LEU A 35 -54.18 -38.67 32.94
C LEU A 35 -53.54 -38.48 34.32
N ASP A 36 -53.60 -39.48 35.19
CA ASP A 36 -52.86 -39.48 36.46
C ASP A 36 -51.39 -39.80 36.17
N VAL A 37 -50.56 -38.76 36.18
CA VAL A 37 -49.13 -38.84 35.89
C VAL A 37 -48.34 -38.27 37.06
N ASN A 38 -47.31 -39.00 37.49
CA ASN A 38 -46.39 -38.55 38.54
C ASN A 38 -45.24 -37.66 38.01
N ARG A 39 -45.24 -37.35 36.71
CA ARG A 39 -44.15 -36.66 36.00
C ARG A 39 -44.68 -35.76 34.90
N ALA A 40 -44.03 -34.62 34.68
CA ALA A 40 -44.28 -33.76 33.53
C ALA A 40 -44.02 -34.48 32.19
N PHE A 41 -44.79 -34.13 31.16
CA PHE A 41 -44.57 -34.65 29.82
C PHE A 41 -43.32 -34.03 29.17
N SER A 42 -42.55 -34.85 28.47
CA SER A 42 -41.38 -34.38 27.72
C SER A 42 -41.78 -33.38 26.64
N PRO A 43 -40.98 -32.32 26.39
CA PRO A 43 -41.20 -31.42 25.27
C PRO A 43 -41.21 -32.17 23.95
N ILE A 44 -42.18 -31.89 23.08
CA ILE A 44 -42.30 -32.53 21.76
C ILE A 44 -42.05 -31.50 20.66
N GLY A 45 -41.60 -31.99 19.49
CA GLY A 45 -41.26 -31.12 18.37
C GLY A 45 -40.02 -30.26 18.62
N LEU A 46 -39.04 -30.77 19.38
CA LEU A 46 -37.78 -30.09 19.62
C LEU A 46 -37.00 -29.93 18.31
N THR A 47 -36.83 -28.68 17.86
CA THR A 47 -36.02 -28.31 16.71
C THR A 47 -34.84 -27.48 17.15
N ALA A 48 -33.67 -27.72 16.55
CA ALA A 48 -32.50 -26.87 16.67
C ALA A 48 -32.09 -26.36 15.28
N THR A 49 -32.12 -25.05 15.07
CA THR A 49 -31.80 -24.42 13.78
C THR A 49 -30.67 -23.41 13.96
N VAL A 50 -29.58 -23.58 13.22
CA VAL A 50 -28.50 -22.59 13.18
C VAL A 50 -28.98 -21.37 12.40
N ARG A 51 -29.03 -20.21 13.05
CA ARG A 51 -29.55 -18.95 12.47
C ARG A 51 -28.45 -18.02 11.97
N ASN A 52 -27.31 -17.97 12.65
CA ASN A 52 -26.18 -17.14 12.25
C ASN A 52 -24.86 -17.77 12.73
N GLU A 53 -24.33 -18.70 11.93
CA GLU A 53 -23.12 -19.52 12.15
C GLU A 53 -23.10 -20.32 13.46
N THR A 54 -23.20 -19.63 14.59
CA THR A 54 -23.04 -20.11 15.96
C THR A 54 -24.20 -19.78 16.89
N ALA A 55 -25.18 -19.02 16.42
CA ALA A 55 -26.46 -18.86 17.11
C ALA A 55 -27.40 -20.02 16.77
N VAL A 56 -27.69 -20.89 17.73
CA VAL A 56 -28.67 -21.98 17.59
C VAL A 56 -30.00 -21.56 18.19
N GLU A 57 -31.03 -21.51 17.35
CA GLU A 57 -32.41 -21.28 17.77
C GLU A 57 -33.06 -22.61 18.11
N LEU A 58 -33.57 -22.72 19.33
CA LEU A 58 -34.34 -23.86 19.80
C LEU A 58 -35.82 -23.51 19.87
N ASN A 59 -36.65 -24.43 19.43
CA ASN A 59 -38.09 -24.34 19.57
C ASN A 59 -38.70 -25.70 19.92
N TRP A 60 -39.81 -25.70 20.65
CA TRP A 60 -40.58 -26.89 20.97
C TRP A 60 -42.01 -26.50 21.35
N THR A 61 -42.89 -27.50 21.49
CA THR A 61 -44.28 -27.26 21.92
C THR A 61 -44.33 -26.98 23.41
N VAL A 62 -44.80 -25.78 23.79
CA VAL A 62 -45.03 -25.38 25.19
C VAL A 62 -46.08 -26.28 25.84
N LYS A 63 -45.87 -26.62 27.11
CA LYS A 63 -46.81 -27.39 27.93
C LYS A 63 -47.54 -26.46 28.89
N PRO A 64 -48.89 -26.57 29.04
CA PRO A 64 -49.66 -25.68 29.92
C PRO A 64 -49.24 -25.71 31.39
N ASP A 65 -48.66 -26.83 31.82
CA ASP A 65 -48.24 -27.12 33.19
C ASP A 65 -46.72 -26.94 33.43
N ALA A 66 -45.96 -26.44 32.44
CA ALA A 66 -44.52 -26.20 32.60
C ALA A 66 -44.25 -24.86 33.30
N ASP A 67 -43.48 -24.90 34.38
CA ASP A 67 -42.90 -23.72 35.03
C ASP A 67 -41.74 -23.15 34.19
N HIS A 68 -40.75 -23.99 33.88
CA HIS A 68 -39.66 -23.69 32.97
C HIS A 68 -39.08 -24.97 32.35
N TYR A 69 -38.13 -24.79 31.44
CA TYR A 69 -37.37 -25.88 30.81
C TYR A 69 -35.90 -25.76 31.17
N VAL A 70 -35.26 -26.89 31.47
CA VAL A 70 -33.81 -26.97 31.60
C VAL A 70 -33.26 -27.50 30.29
N VAL A 71 -32.35 -26.74 29.67
CA VAL A 71 -31.67 -27.12 28.42
C VAL A 71 -30.19 -27.29 28.71
N GLU A 72 -29.63 -28.43 28.27
CA GLU A 72 -28.21 -28.72 28.37
C GLU A 72 -27.60 -28.94 26.98
N PHE A 73 -26.42 -28.37 26.78
CA PHE A 73 -25.61 -28.47 25.58
C PHE A 73 -24.34 -29.24 25.91
N SER A 74 -24.03 -30.25 25.11
CA SER A 74 -22.80 -31.03 25.20
C SER A 74 -22.05 -30.93 23.88
N ALA A 75 -20.80 -30.46 23.93
CA ALA A 75 -19.97 -30.15 22.77
C ALA A 75 -19.17 -31.37 22.34
N ASP A 76 -19.34 -31.83 21.10
CA ASP A 76 -18.70 -33.00 20.50
C ASP A 76 -18.82 -34.30 21.34
N ASP A 77 -19.83 -34.34 22.23
CA ASP A 77 -20.08 -35.44 23.16
C ASP A 77 -21.58 -35.77 23.20
N PRO A 78 -22.05 -36.77 22.43
CA PRO A 78 -23.45 -37.17 22.42
C PRO A 78 -23.91 -37.88 23.70
N GLU A 79 -22.98 -38.29 24.58
CA GLU A 79 -23.29 -39.01 25.82
C GLU A 79 -23.49 -38.06 27.02
N PHE A 80 -23.29 -36.76 26.84
CA PHE A 80 -23.44 -35.73 27.88
C PHE A 80 -22.59 -36.00 29.13
N LYS A 81 -21.36 -36.49 28.95
CA LYS A 81 -20.38 -36.68 30.03
C LYS A 81 -19.89 -35.34 30.57
N VAL A 82 -19.73 -34.34 29.69
CA VAL A 82 -19.35 -32.97 30.06
C VAL A 82 -20.37 -31.99 29.52
N ILE A 83 -21.04 -31.27 30.41
CA ILE A 83 -22.00 -30.25 30.01
C ILE A 83 -21.25 -28.95 29.71
N TYR A 84 -21.33 -28.52 28.45
CA TYR A 84 -20.75 -27.26 27.98
C TYR A 84 -21.54 -26.06 28.54
N LYS A 85 -22.87 -26.13 28.51
CA LYS A 85 -23.74 -25.03 28.95
C LYS A 85 -25.09 -25.55 29.42
N THR A 86 -25.62 -24.95 30.48
CA THR A 86 -26.98 -25.17 30.97
C THR A 86 -27.72 -23.83 31.00
N ILE A 87 -28.96 -23.81 30.52
CA ILE A 87 -29.84 -22.64 30.62
C ILE A 87 -31.23 -23.06 31.12
N ASN A 88 -31.89 -22.13 31.80
CA ASN A 88 -33.32 -22.22 32.09
C ASN A 88 -34.07 -21.34 31.10
N VAL A 89 -35.16 -21.86 30.55
CA VAL A 89 -35.98 -21.18 29.53
C VAL A 89 -37.43 -21.18 29.99
N ALA A 90 -38.02 -20.01 30.16
CA ALA A 90 -39.44 -19.87 30.46
C ALA A 90 -40.29 -20.18 29.22
N PRO A 91 -41.54 -20.66 29.38
CA PRO A 91 -42.45 -20.91 28.25
C PRO A 91 -42.61 -19.72 27.29
N THR A 92 -42.53 -18.49 27.80
CA THR A 92 -42.66 -17.24 27.04
C THR A 92 -41.42 -16.84 26.24
N GLU A 93 -40.28 -17.52 26.43
CA GLU A 93 -39.01 -17.20 25.78
C GLU A 93 -38.78 -17.98 24.47
N LEU A 94 -39.75 -18.79 24.04
CA LEU A 94 -39.66 -19.58 22.81
C LEU A 94 -40.12 -18.81 21.56
N PRO A 95 -39.40 -18.92 20.43
CA PRO A 95 -38.15 -19.65 20.25
C PRO A 95 -36.95 -18.95 20.93
N VAL A 96 -36.07 -19.73 21.58
CA VAL A 96 -34.90 -19.22 22.31
C VAL A 96 -33.65 -19.32 21.45
N LYS A 97 -32.80 -18.29 21.43
CA LYS A 97 -31.52 -18.29 20.72
C LYS A 97 -30.36 -18.42 21.69
N VAL A 98 -29.46 -19.35 21.40
CA VAL A 98 -28.28 -19.62 22.23
C VAL A 98 -27.02 -19.48 21.41
N GLN A 99 -26.13 -18.60 21.87
CA GLN A 99 -24.80 -18.46 21.32
C GLN A 99 -23.91 -19.62 21.80
N LEU A 100 -23.31 -20.34 20.84
CA LEU A 100 -22.41 -21.48 21.04
C LEU A 100 -21.08 -21.25 20.30
N GLU A 101 -20.13 -22.17 20.39
CA GLU A 101 -18.87 -22.11 19.64
C GLU A 101 -19.02 -22.69 18.23
N GLY A 102 -18.26 -22.18 17.27
CA GLY A 102 -18.23 -22.63 15.88
C GLY A 102 -17.59 -24.01 15.68
N GLU A 103 -17.81 -24.56 14.49
CA GLU A 103 -17.27 -25.85 14.03
C GLU A 103 -17.42 -26.96 15.09
N THR A 104 -18.58 -27.02 15.74
CA THR A 104 -18.84 -27.91 16.87
C THR A 104 -20.19 -28.58 16.73
N VAL A 105 -20.23 -29.89 16.95
CA VAL A 105 -21.48 -30.66 16.97
C VAL A 105 -22.00 -30.65 18.39
N TYR A 106 -23.14 -30.00 18.61
CA TYR A 106 -23.78 -29.99 19.91
C TYR A 106 -24.87 -31.04 19.99
N ALA A 107 -24.75 -31.94 20.98
CA ALA A 107 -25.89 -32.70 21.48
C ALA A 107 -26.65 -31.82 22.48
N ILE A 108 -27.97 -31.73 22.29
CA ILE A 108 -28.83 -30.79 23.02
C ILE A 108 -29.97 -31.58 23.64
N ARG A 109 -30.19 -31.44 24.95
CA ARG A 109 -31.31 -32.08 25.63
C ARG A 109 -32.13 -31.09 26.43
N VAL A 110 -33.45 -31.27 26.42
CA VAL A 110 -34.41 -30.44 27.16
C VAL A 110 -35.34 -31.30 28.02
N LYS A 111 -35.60 -30.85 29.25
CA LYS A 111 -36.64 -31.41 30.12
C LYS A 111 -37.54 -30.29 30.65
N ALA A 112 -38.80 -30.61 30.89
CA ALA A 112 -39.77 -29.72 31.50
C ALA A 112 -39.74 -29.85 33.03
N ILE A 113 -39.84 -28.73 33.72
CA ILE A 113 -40.09 -28.65 35.16
C ILE A 113 -41.56 -28.25 35.35
N SER A 114 -42.28 -29.02 36.17
CA SER A 114 -43.73 -28.82 36.38
C SER A 114 -43.99 -27.66 37.34
N SER A 115 -45.01 -26.86 37.04
CA SER A 115 -45.58 -25.84 37.93
C SER A 115 -46.50 -26.41 39.01
N THR A 116 -46.91 -27.69 38.90
CA THR A 116 -47.84 -28.36 39.80
C THR A 116 -47.16 -29.37 40.74
N GLY A 117 -45.82 -29.35 40.82
CA GLY A 117 -45.05 -30.18 41.73
C GLY A 117 -44.81 -31.63 41.28
N LEU A 118 -45.08 -31.95 40.01
CA LEU A 118 -44.74 -33.26 39.42
C LEU A 118 -43.22 -33.41 39.23
N ASP A 119 -42.74 -34.66 39.17
CA ASP A 119 -41.36 -34.93 38.80
C ASP A 119 -41.02 -34.31 37.42
N ALA A 120 -39.76 -33.89 37.24
CA ALA A 120 -39.27 -33.36 35.98
C ALA A 120 -39.43 -34.37 34.82
N SER A 121 -39.71 -33.91 33.61
CA SER A 121 -39.91 -34.80 32.46
C SER A 121 -38.67 -35.63 32.13
N LYS A 122 -38.86 -36.69 31.32
CA LYS A 122 -37.72 -37.30 30.62
C LYS A 122 -37.13 -36.29 29.62
N TRP A 123 -35.88 -36.49 29.24
CA TRP A 123 -35.18 -35.65 28.27
C TRP A 123 -35.69 -35.88 26.84
N SER A 124 -35.91 -34.79 26.11
CA SER A 124 -35.97 -34.80 24.64
C SER A 124 -34.63 -34.36 24.10
N VAL A 125 -34.13 -35.03 23.07
CA VAL A 125 -32.77 -34.84 22.55
C VAL A 125 -32.81 -34.42 21.08
N THR A 126 -31.92 -33.52 20.70
CA THR A 126 -31.65 -33.13 19.32
C THR A 126 -30.16 -32.80 19.16
N SER A 127 -29.75 -32.41 17.96
CA SER A 127 -28.39 -31.91 17.72
C SER A 127 -28.38 -30.76 16.73
N ALA A 128 -27.32 -29.96 16.79
CA ALA A 128 -27.02 -28.94 15.80
C ALA A 128 -25.50 -28.84 15.60
N THR A 129 -25.08 -28.64 14.35
CA THR A 129 -23.68 -28.40 14.01
C THR A 129 -23.50 -26.94 13.67
N THR A 130 -22.75 -26.22 14.49
CA THR A 130 -22.41 -24.82 14.21
C THR A 130 -21.40 -24.71 13.07
N LEU A 131 -21.44 -23.58 12.35
CA LEU A 131 -20.53 -23.28 11.25
C LEU A 131 -19.25 -22.59 11.75
N SER A 132 -18.33 -22.31 10.84
CA SER A 132 -17.10 -21.54 11.12
C SER A 132 -17.44 -20.13 11.61
N GLU A 133 -16.73 -19.67 12.64
CA GLU A 133 -16.85 -18.29 13.13
C GLU A 133 -15.85 -17.36 12.44
N GLN A 134 -16.26 -16.10 12.28
CA GLN A 134 -15.36 -14.99 11.99
C GLN A 134 -15.47 -13.91 13.07
N LEU A 135 -14.55 -13.91 14.04
CA LEU A 135 -14.52 -12.90 15.10
C LEU A 135 -13.54 -11.75 14.85
N PHE A 136 -12.59 -11.87 13.94
CA PHE A 136 -11.71 -10.73 13.64
C PHE A 136 -12.50 -9.60 12.98
N VAL A 137 -12.17 -8.36 13.33
CA VAL A 137 -12.53 -7.20 12.49
C VAL A 137 -11.82 -7.39 11.14
N SER A 138 -12.61 -7.57 10.09
CA SER A 138 -12.12 -7.88 8.75
C SER A 138 -12.77 -6.93 7.72
N PRO A 139 -11.98 -6.33 6.80
CA PRO A 139 -10.52 -6.40 6.73
C PRO A 139 -9.83 -5.72 7.93
N VAL A 140 -8.57 -6.08 8.20
CA VAL A 140 -7.77 -5.37 9.21
C VAL A 140 -7.66 -3.90 8.80
N PRO A 141 -7.99 -2.93 9.67
CA PRO A 141 -7.84 -1.52 9.34
C PRO A 141 -6.39 -1.20 8.95
N GLY A 142 -6.18 -0.44 7.86
CA GLY A 142 -4.82 -0.13 7.39
C GLY A 142 -3.96 0.60 8.44
N ALA A 143 -4.56 1.37 9.34
CA ALA A 143 -3.88 2.04 10.45
C ALA A 143 -3.36 1.07 11.53
N ASP A 144 -3.91 -0.15 11.60
CA ASP A 144 -3.49 -1.21 12.51
C ASP A 144 -2.39 -2.10 11.89
N ILE A 145 -1.98 -1.86 10.64
CA ILE A 145 -0.95 -2.65 9.94
C ILE A 145 0.33 -1.83 9.81
N GLU A 146 1.42 -2.35 10.36
CA GLU A 146 2.77 -1.79 10.21
C GLU A 146 3.69 -2.76 9.47
N ALA A 147 4.95 -2.37 9.27
CA ALA A 147 5.92 -3.21 8.56
C ALA A 147 6.35 -4.45 9.36
N LYS A 148 6.40 -4.33 10.69
CA LYS A 148 6.91 -5.38 11.60
C LYS A 148 5.92 -5.81 12.67
N GLN A 149 4.73 -5.24 12.66
CA GLN A 149 3.65 -5.58 13.59
C GLN A 149 2.27 -5.35 12.99
N VAL A 150 1.26 -5.96 13.60
CA VAL A 150 -0.16 -5.74 13.31
C VAL A 150 -0.94 -5.66 14.63
N THR A 151 -1.96 -4.79 14.68
CA THR A 151 -2.96 -4.79 15.75
C THR A 151 -4.20 -5.54 15.27
N LEU A 152 -4.54 -6.64 15.95
CA LEU A 152 -5.71 -7.46 15.62
C LEU A 152 -6.81 -7.24 16.67
N ARG A 153 -8.06 -7.16 16.21
CA ARG A 153 -9.21 -6.81 17.04
C ARG A 153 -10.35 -7.81 16.86
N TRP A 154 -11.06 -8.11 17.94
CA TRP A 154 -12.23 -8.99 18.01
C TRP A 154 -13.16 -8.54 19.15
N PRO A 155 -14.39 -9.08 19.30
CA PRO A 155 -15.28 -8.67 20.38
C PRO A 155 -14.67 -8.85 21.78
N ALA A 156 -14.78 -7.81 22.62
CA ALA A 156 -14.32 -7.82 24.01
C ALA A 156 -14.92 -8.99 24.82
N ASN A 157 -14.16 -9.50 25.79
CA ASN A 157 -14.53 -10.64 26.65
C ASN A 157 -14.79 -11.97 25.92
N THR A 158 -14.39 -12.09 24.65
CA THR A 158 -14.45 -13.36 23.91
C THR A 158 -13.52 -14.41 24.52
N ASN A 159 -14.00 -15.64 24.67
CA ASN A 159 -13.14 -16.77 25.03
C ASN A 159 -12.20 -17.13 23.87
N ALA A 160 -10.95 -16.69 23.96
CA ALA A 160 -9.86 -17.07 23.06
C ALA A 160 -8.58 -17.25 23.89
N THR A 161 -7.72 -18.17 23.45
CA THR A 161 -6.49 -18.54 24.16
C THR A 161 -5.23 -18.12 23.40
N GLN A 162 -5.28 -18.07 22.06
CA GLN A 162 -4.10 -17.74 21.26
C GLN A 162 -4.45 -17.20 19.87
N ILE A 163 -3.47 -16.52 19.27
CA ILE A 163 -3.44 -16.14 17.86
C ILE A 163 -2.22 -16.77 17.22
N THR A 164 -2.38 -17.46 16.09
CA THR A 164 -1.26 -17.93 15.27
C THR A 164 -1.18 -17.12 13.99
N VAL A 165 0.03 -16.80 13.52
CA VAL A 165 0.25 -16.01 12.30
C VAL A 165 1.23 -16.72 11.37
N GLN A 166 0.82 -16.86 10.11
CA GLN A 166 1.58 -17.54 9.04
C GLN A 166 1.72 -16.64 7.81
N PRO A 167 2.87 -16.60 7.12
CA PRO A 167 4.14 -17.29 7.42
C PRO A 167 4.79 -16.77 8.73
N GLY A 168 5.95 -17.30 9.10
CA GLY A 168 6.72 -16.84 10.27
C GLY A 168 6.50 -17.64 11.55
N GLY A 169 5.50 -18.52 11.61
CA GLY A 169 5.34 -19.44 12.74
C GLY A 169 5.08 -18.76 14.08
N ILE A 170 4.51 -17.55 14.06
CA ILE A 170 4.32 -16.74 15.27
C ILE A 170 3.10 -17.27 16.03
N THR A 171 3.26 -17.49 17.33
CA THR A 171 2.18 -17.86 18.24
C THR A 171 2.14 -16.87 19.39
N HIS A 172 1.02 -16.19 19.55
CA HIS A 172 0.76 -15.21 20.60
C HIS A 172 -0.28 -15.76 21.56
N ALA A 173 0.09 -15.97 22.83
CA ALA A 173 -0.85 -16.35 23.87
C ALA A 173 -1.66 -15.12 24.31
N ILE A 174 -2.98 -15.21 24.30
CA ILE A 174 -3.86 -14.09 24.67
C ILE A 174 -3.84 -13.92 26.18
N THR A 175 -3.44 -12.73 26.62
CA THR A 175 -3.44 -12.35 28.04
C THR A 175 -4.87 -12.02 28.54
N PRO A 176 -5.12 -12.05 29.87
CA PRO A 176 -6.41 -11.64 30.42
C PRO A 176 -6.83 -10.21 30.04
N ALA A 177 -5.86 -9.29 29.93
CA ALA A 177 -6.11 -7.90 29.54
C ALA A 177 -6.53 -7.80 28.07
N GLU A 178 -5.82 -8.47 27.17
CA GLU A 178 -6.17 -8.55 25.74
C GLU A 178 -7.52 -9.22 25.51
N LYS A 179 -7.82 -10.28 26.28
CA LYS A 179 -9.14 -10.94 26.27
C LYS A 179 -10.25 -9.97 26.66
N THR A 180 -10.04 -9.20 27.72
CA THR A 180 -11.02 -8.22 28.20
C THR A 180 -11.22 -7.11 27.17
N ALA A 181 -10.15 -6.64 26.55
CA ALA A 181 -10.19 -5.54 25.58
C ALA A 181 -10.60 -5.96 24.16
N GLY A 182 -10.40 -7.24 23.79
CA GLY A 182 -10.62 -7.72 22.42
C GLY A 182 -9.57 -7.22 21.42
N VAL A 183 -8.32 -7.06 21.86
CA VAL A 183 -7.23 -6.54 21.01
C VAL A 183 -5.88 -7.14 21.42
N ALA A 184 -5.03 -7.46 20.44
CA ALA A 184 -3.63 -7.84 20.65
C ALA A 184 -2.74 -7.21 19.57
N VAL A 185 -1.49 -6.89 19.94
CA VAL A 185 -0.45 -6.43 19.01
C VAL A 185 0.51 -7.58 18.74
N ILE A 186 0.60 -8.00 17.49
CA ILE A 186 1.50 -9.07 17.05
C ILE A 186 2.74 -8.45 16.43
N THR A 187 3.90 -8.67 17.04
CA THR A 187 5.20 -8.17 16.57
C THR A 187 6.04 -9.27 15.91
N GLY A 188 7.19 -8.91 15.35
CA GLY A 188 8.13 -9.88 14.76
C GLY A 188 7.79 -10.28 13.33
N LEU A 189 7.00 -9.45 12.65
CA LEU A 189 6.68 -9.62 11.24
C LEU A 189 7.81 -9.10 10.35
N THR A 190 7.83 -9.59 9.12
CA THR A 190 8.66 -9.10 8.01
C THR A 190 7.82 -8.15 7.16
N GLY A 191 8.40 -7.05 6.70
CA GLY A 191 7.72 -6.09 5.82
C GLY A 191 7.31 -6.73 4.48
N GLU A 192 6.34 -6.11 3.81
CA GLU A 192 5.85 -6.52 2.48
C GLU A 192 5.43 -7.99 2.36
N THR A 193 5.00 -8.58 3.47
CA THR A 193 4.68 -10.01 3.55
C THR A 193 3.20 -10.18 3.82
N VAL A 194 2.55 -11.03 3.01
CA VAL A 194 1.16 -11.43 3.22
C VAL A 194 1.10 -12.44 4.37
N TYR A 195 0.35 -12.11 5.42
CA TYR A 195 0.12 -12.95 6.58
C TYR A 195 -1.35 -13.36 6.71
N THR A 196 -1.57 -14.53 7.30
CA THR A 196 -2.86 -15.02 7.75
C THR A 196 -2.79 -15.26 9.25
N ALA A 197 -3.60 -14.53 10.01
CA ALA A 197 -3.78 -14.71 11.45
C ALA A 197 -5.01 -15.57 11.74
N THR A 198 -4.91 -16.47 12.71
CA THR A 198 -5.99 -17.36 13.16
C THR A 198 -6.21 -17.20 14.66
N LEU A 199 -7.43 -16.83 15.06
CA LEU A 199 -7.86 -16.75 16.46
C LEU A 199 -8.33 -18.14 16.92
N LEU A 200 -7.88 -18.59 18.09
CA LEU A 200 -8.14 -19.93 18.59
C LEU A 200 -8.63 -19.89 20.05
N ASN A 201 -9.59 -20.76 20.37
CA ASN A 201 -9.90 -21.18 21.74
C ASN A 201 -9.43 -22.63 21.89
N ALA A 202 -8.28 -22.83 22.55
CA ALA A 202 -7.51 -24.06 22.48
C ALA A 202 -7.25 -24.50 21.03
N THR A 203 -7.93 -25.55 20.54
CA THR A 203 -7.81 -26.07 19.17
C THR A 203 -8.93 -25.59 18.25
N LYS A 204 -10.00 -24.98 18.77
CA LYS A 204 -11.16 -24.54 18.00
C LYS A 204 -10.88 -23.18 17.37
N LYS A 205 -11.02 -23.09 16.05
CA LYS A 205 -10.85 -21.86 15.28
C LYS A 205 -12.03 -20.92 15.50
N ARG A 206 -11.73 -19.65 15.79
CA ARG A 206 -12.71 -18.60 16.12
C ARG A 206 -12.71 -17.45 15.11
N GLY A 207 -11.74 -17.42 14.21
CA GLY A 207 -11.66 -16.40 13.16
C GLY A 207 -10.35 -16.48 12.42
N THR A 208 -10.36 -15.98 11.18
CA THR A 208 -9.16 -15.93 10.34
C THR A 208 -9.15 -14.61 9.57
N VAL A 209 -8.03 -13.90 9.56
CA VAL A 209 -7.89 -12.67 8.77
C VAL A 209 -6.56 -12.65 8.04
N THR A 210 -6.59 -12.16 6.80
CA THR A 210 -5.39 -11.97 5.98
C THR A 210 -5.07 -10.48 5.90
N PHE A 211 -3.79 -10.13 5.99
CA PHE A 211 -3.28 -8.76 5.86
C PHE A 211 -1.88 -8.79 5.25
N THR A 212 -1.44 -7.67 4.68
CA THR A 212 -0.09 -7.53 4.13
C THR A 212 0.64 -6.46 4.92
N THR A 213 1.78 -6.79 5.53
CA THR A 213 2.58 -5.80 6.28
C THR A 213 3.05 -4.66 5.39
N GLY A 214 3.25 -3.50 6.03
CA GLY A 214 3.81 -2.33 5.37
C GLY A 214 5.27 -2.54 4.92
N ILE A 215 5.78 -1.57 4.16
CA ILE A 215 7.20 -1.53 3.79
C ILE A 215 8.02 -1.08 5.00
N ASP A 216 9.11 -1.79 5.31
CA ASP A 216 10.03 -1.39 6.37
C ASP A 216 10.88 -0.20 5.92
N ILE A 217 10.65 0.96 6.53
CA ILE A 217 11.36 2.21 6.22
C ILE A 217 12.57 2.45 7.14
N GLY A 218 12.88 1.52 8.05
CA GLY A 218 13.97 1.67 9.02
C GLY A 218 13.77 2.89 9.93
N THR A 219 14.75 3.80 9.95
CA THR A 219 14.68 5.07 10.69
C THR A 219 14.06 6.22 9.89
N GLY A 220 13.51 5.92 8.71
CA GLY A 220 12.81 6.90 7.88
C GLY A 220 11.57 7.44 8.58
N ILE A 221 11.25 8.70 8.30
CA ILE A 221 10.02 9.34 8.76
C ILE A 221 8.98 9.18 7.63
N LEU A 222 7.92 8.42 7.90
CA LEU A 222 6.83 8.25 6.95
C LEU A 222 6.09 9.57 6.72
N VAL A 223 5.86 9.91 5.47
CA VAL A 223 5.04 11.04 5.03
C VAL A 223 3.93 10.51 4.13
N LYS A 224 2.68 10.87 4.41
CA LYS A 224 1.49 10.46 3.65
C LYS A 224 0.89 11.62 2.86
N PRO A 225 0.10 11.38 1.80
CA PRO A 225 -0.49 12.46 0.99
C PRO A 225 -1.32 13.48 1.80
N GLU A 226 -1.95 13.04 2.89
CA GLU A 226 -2.71 13.89 3.81
C GLU A 226 -1.85 14.73 4.77
N ASP A 227 -0.55 14.42 4.91
CA ASP A 227 0.36 15.21 5.73
C ASP A 227 0.71 16.55 5.05
N ASN A 228 0.97 17.58 5.86
CA ASN A 228 1.60 18.81 5.37
C ASN A 228 3.09 18.54 5.10
N LEU A 229 3.46 18.39 3.83
CA LEU A 229 4.81 18.07 3.37
C LEU A 229 5.82 19.13 3.79
N VAL A 230 5.47 20.41 3.64
CA VAL A 230 6.35 21.53 4.01
C VAL A 230 6.64 21.49 5.50
N GLN A 231 5.63 21.20 6.32
CA GLN A 231 5.79 21.08 7.76
C GLN A 231 6.67 19.87 8.12
N LYS A 232 6.46 18.71 7.49
CA LYS A 232 7.30 17.51 7.71
C LYS A 232 8.78 17.78 7.38
N ILE A 233 9.06 18.49 6.30
CA ILE A 233 10.42 18.92 5.92
C ILE A 233 10.99 19.88 6.98
N THR A 234 10.17 20.82 7.45
CA THR A 234 10.57 21.82 8.44
C THR A 234 10.88 21.19 9.80
N ASP A 235 10.09 20.22 10.25
CA ASP A 235 10.23 19.59 11.56
C ASP A 235 11.28 18.48 11.59
N ALA A 236 11.60 17.90 10.43
CA ALA A 236 12.60 16.84 10.32
C ALA A 236 13.96 17.32 10.87
N PRO A 237 14.59 16.56 11.79
CA PRO A 237 15.98 16.79 12.18
C PRO A 237 16.94 16.74 10.98
N THR A 238 18.08 17.43 11.06
CA THR A 238 19.13 17.27 10.05
C THR A 238 19.58 15.80 9.98
N GLY A 239 19.86 15.31 8.78
CA GLY A 239 20.18 13.91 8.49
C GLY A 239 18.97 13.02 8.23
N SER A 240 17.74 13.53 8.34
CA SER A 240 16.53 12.72 8.19
C SER A 240 16.29 12.25 6.76
N VAL A 241 15.68 11.07 6.64
CA VAL A 241 15.09 10.55 5.40
C VAL A 241 13.57 10.61 5.55
N LEU A 242 12.92 11.49 4.81
CA LEU A 242 11.47 11.49 4.68
C LEU A 242 11.09 10.49 3.59
N VAL A 243 10.30 9.49 3.96
CA VAL A 243 9.85 8.42 3.06
C VAL A 243 8.38 8.67 2.73
N LEU A 244 8.12 9.08 1.50
CA LEU A 244 6.80 9.49 1.03
C LEU A 244 6.05 8.26 0.51
N MET A 245 4.86 7.99 1.05
CA MET A 245 3.95 7.02 0.46
C MET A 245 3.63 7.40 -0.99
N PRO A 246 3.36 6.41 -1.86
CA PRO A 246 2.83 6.69 -3.19
C PRO A 246 1.54 7.51 -3.09
N GLY A 247 1.36 8.46 -3.99
CA GLY A 247 0.22 9.36 -3.97
C GLY A 247 0.51 10.74 -4.54
N ASP A 248 -0.52 11.57 -4.52
CA ASP A 248 -0.51 12.91 -5.09
C ASP A 248 -0.41 13.98 -3.98
N TYR A 249 0.71 14.68 -3.94
CA TYR A 249 0.96 15.80 -3.02
C TYR A 249 0.89 17.15 -3.75
N THR A 250 0.49 17.18 -5.03
CA THR A 250 0.59 18.36 -5.91
C THR A 250 -0.37 19.49 -5.54
N ALA A 251 -1.32 19.25 -4.64
CA ALA A 251 -2.12 20.30 -3.99
C ALA A 251 -1.25 21.24 -3.14
N GLN A 252 -0.10 20.76 -2.66
CA GLN A 252 0.88 21.57 -1.93
C GLN A 252 1.89 22.13 -2.94
N THR A 253 1.86 23.45 -3.13
CA THR A 253 2.71 24.14 -4.08
C THR A 253 3.54 25.22 -3.41
N GLY A 254 4.75 25.46 -3.90
CA GLY A 254 5.56 26.59 -3.47
C GLY A 254 7.06 26.34 -3.56
N LEU A 255 7.81 27.29 -3.02
CA LEU A 255 9.25 27.24 -2.89
C LEU A 255 9.62 26.79 -1.47
N ILE A 256 10.34 25.67 -1.35
CA ILE A 256 10.75 25.10 -0.08
C ILE A 256 12.23 25.40 0.18
N ALA A 257 12.52 26.00 1.33
CA ALA A 257 13.89 26.23 1.76
C ALA A 257 14.50 24.97 2.40
N ILE A 258 15.62 24.51 1.85
CA ILE A 258 16.44 23.43 2.39
C ILE A 258 17.70 24.06 2.98
N ASN A 259 17.76 24.05 4.31
CA ASN A 259 18.87 24.58 5.10
C ASN A 259 19.42 23.54 6.09
N LYS A 260 19.13 22.27 5.86
CA LYS A 260 19.57 21.14 6.68
C LYS A 260 19.80 19.95 5.76
N THR A 261 20.67 19.03 6.17
CA THR A 261 20.82 17.78 5.43
C THR A 261 19.53 16.98 5.47
N ILE A 262 18.95 16.65 4.31
CA ILE A 262 17.70 15.89 4.24
C ILE A 262 17.58 15.11 2.94
N THR A 263 16.95 13.94 3.00
CA THR A 263 16.56 13.15 1.83
C THR A 263 15.05 13.08 1.74
N LEU A 264 14.48 13.38 0.57
CA LEU A 264 13.10 13.08 0.23
C LEU A 264 13.11 11.86 -0.69
N ARG A 265 12.45 10.79 -0.26
CA ARG A 265 12.44 9.51 -0.99
C ARG A 265 11.01 9.02 -1.20
N GLY A 266 10.64 8.72 -2.44
CA GLY A 266 9.43 7.96 -2.71
C GLY A 266 9.58 6.52 -2.21
N LEU A 267 8.55 6.00 -1.55
CA LEU A 267 8.57 4.67 -0.95
C LEU A 267 8.68 3.55 -2.00
N LYS A 268 8.13 3.77 -3.20
CA LYS A 268 8.11 2.78 -4.30
C LYS A 268 8.66 3.38 -5.58
N THR A 269 9.70 2.77 -6.14
CA THR A 269 10.29 3.20 -7.43
C THR A 269 9.28 3.16 -8.58
N ALA A 270 8.39 2.16 -8.61
CA ALA A 270 7.39 1.97 -9.67
C ALA A 270 6.13 2.83 -9.52
N ASP A 271 5.91 3.44 -8.35
CA ASP A 271 4.74 4.26 -8.03
C ASP A 271 5.22 5.49 -7.23
N LYS A 272 5.83 6.43 -7.96
CA LYS A 272 6.54 7.57 -7.40
C LYS A 272 5.56 8.56 -6.76
N SER A 273 5.94 9.12 -5.62
CA SER A 273 5.20 10.21 -4.98
C SER A 273 5.28 11.48 -5.85
N LYS A 274 4.12 12.08 -6.14
CA LYS A 274 4.01 13.24 -7.04
C LYS A 274 4.06 14.55 -6.25
N LEU A 275 5.03 15.40 -6.56
CA LEU A 275 5.30 16.66 -5.88
C LEU A 275 5.22 17.83 -6.88
N LYS A 276 4.74 18.98 -6.41
CA LYS A 276 4.65 20.21 -7.20
C LYS A 276 5.32 21.39 -6.48
N VAL A 277 6.63 21.28 -6.27
CA VAL A 277 7.41 22.24 -5.48
C VAL A 277 8.78 22.49 -6.11
N ASN A 278 9.36 23.66 -5.83
CA ASN A 278 10.74 24.00 -6.14
C ASN A 278 11.53 24.12 -4.83
N PHE A 279 12.86 24.06 -4.91
CA PHE A 279 13.72 24.11 -3.73
C PHE A 279 14.74 25.25 -3.80
N THR A 280 14.97 25.93 -2.68
CA THR A 280 16.18 26.77 -2.48
C THR A 280 17.12 26.13 -1.48
N ILE A 281 18.42 26.16 -1.75
CA ILE A 281 19.45 25.60 -0.87
C ILE A 281 20.23 26.72 -0.17
N ALA A 282 20.41 26.61 1.14
CA ALA A 282 21.18 27.56 1.96
C ALA A 282 21.95 26.82 3.07
N ASN A 283 22.89 27.52 3.73
CA ASN A 283 23.52 26.99 4.95
C ASN A 283 22.52 26.92 6.12
N ASN A 284 22.80 26.03 7.08
CA ASN A 284 21.97 25.91 8.27
C ASN A 284 22.11 27.15 9.17
N PRO A 285 21.04 27.93 9.41
CA PRO A 285 21.11 29.10 10.28
C PRO A 285 21.37 28.75 11.75
N ALA A 286 21.03 27.53 12.19
CA ALA A 286 21.25 27.05 13.55
C ALA A 286 22.62 26.37 13.75
N ASN A 287 23.31 26.00 12.67
CA ASN A 287 24.63 25.38 12.72
C ASN A 287 25.47 25.79 11.52
N ALA A 288 26.22 26.89 11.66
CA ALA A 288 27.03 27.44 10.58
C ALA A 288 28.10 26.47 10.04
N SER A 289 28.52 25.47 10.81
CA SER A 289 29.52 24.48 10.39
C SER A 289 28.92 23.30 9.61
N GLU A 290 27.59 23.21 9.50
CA GLU A 290 26.95 22.11 8.79
C GLU A 290 27.16 22.20 7.27
N VAL A 291 27.61 21.09 6.69
CA VAL A 291 27.60 20.86 5.24
C VAL A 291 26.21 20.31 4.86
N VAL A 292 25.36 21.17 4.30
CA VAL A 292 23.99 20.81 3.90
C VAL A 292 24.01 19.96 2.63
N ASN A 293 23.43 18.76 2.69
CA ASN A 293 23.21 17.87 1.54
C ASN A 293 21.72 17.72 1.25
N PHE A 294 21.34 17.57 -0.01
CA PHE A 294 19.95 17.42 -0.41
C PHE A 294 19.78 16.32 -1.45
N SER A 295 18.91 15.35 -1.16
CA SER A 295 18.66 14.23 -2.06
C SER A 295 17.18 14.09 -2.37
N LEU A 296 16.87 13.96 -3.66
CA LEU A 296 15.57 13.61 -4.21
C LEU A 296 15.70 12.21 -4.83
N ILE A 297 14.93 11.24 -4.34
CA ILE A 297 15.05 9.83 -4.74
C ILE A 297 13.68 9.24 -5.02
N ASP A 298 13.48 8.60 -6.18
CA ASP A 298 12.21 7.92 -6.51
C ASP A 298 10.96 8.83 -6.48
N LEU A 299 11.12 10.09 -6.91
CA LEU A 299 10.04 11.09 -6.91
C LEU A 299 9.60 11.46 -8.34
N ASP A 300 8.34 11.88 -8.46
CA ASP A 300 7.80 12.57 -9.62
C ASP A 300 7.65 14.05 -9.26
N LEU A 301 8.41 14.93 -9.92
CA LEU A 301 8.46 16.37 -9.68
C LEU A 301 7.87 17.11 -10.88
N ASN A 302 6.77 17.83 -10.64
CA ASN A 302 6.04 18.57 -11.66
C ASN A 302 6.20 20.09 -11.46
N GLY A 303 6.77 20.76 -12.46
CA GLY A 303 7.00 22.20 -12.49
C GLY A 303 5.85 23.05 -13.04
N THR A 304 4.75 22.42 -13.48
CA THR A 304 3.67 23.10 -14.23
C THR A 304 3.06 24.27 -13.43
N GLY A 305 3.21 25.49 -13.94
CA GLY A 305 2.71 26.71 -13.30
C GLY A 305 3.54 27.21 -12.11
N LEU A 306 4.68 26.57 -11.81
CA LEU A 306 5.68 27.10 -10.89
C LEU A 306 6.58 28.11 -11.63
N THR A 307 7.31 28.93 -10.89
CA THR A 307 8.25 29.92 -11.44
C THR A 307 9.68 29.60 -11.01
N GLY A 308 10.66 29.92 -11.85
CA GLY A 308 12.07 29.69 -11.55
C GLY A 308 12.51 28.24 -11.80
N GLY A 309 13.71 27.91 -11.32
CA GLY A 309 14.31 26.58 -11.50
C GLY A 309 13.85 25.57 -10.46
N ALA A 310 14.02 24.28 -10.75
CA ALA A 310 13.64 23.19 -9.83
C ALA A 310 14.44 23.25 -8.52
N ILE A 311 15.74 23.51 -8.61
CA ILE A 311 16.62 23.74 -7.46
C ILE A 311 17.43 25.02 -7.68
N THR A 312 17.49 25.87 -6.66
CA THR A 312 18.17 27.18 -6.73
C THR A 312 19.07 27.45 -5.52
N ILE A 313 20.27 27.98 -5.76
CA ILE A 313 21.12 28.64 -4.75
C ILE A 313 21.10 30.15 -5.05
N ALA A 314 20.32 30.89 -4.28
CA ALA A 314 20.10 32.33 -4.47
C ALA A 314 20.61 33.21 -3.31
N SER A 315 21.15 32.61 -2.24
CA SER A 315 21.72 33.31 -1.09
C SER A 315 23.19 32.93 -0.89
N ALA A 316 23.98 33.86 -0.36
CA ALA A 316 25.36 33.58 -0.01
C ALA A 316 25.45 32.41 0.98
N ALA A 317 26.45 31.55 0.81
CA ALA A 317 26.68 30.39 1.65
C ALA A 317 28.18 30.32 2.02
N PRO A 318 28.58 30.91 3.17
CA PRO A 318 29.98 30.93 3.61
C PRO A 318 30.56 29.54 3.83
N THR A 319 29.75 28.61 4.35
CA THR A 319 30.12 27.22 4.50
C THR A 319 29.79 26.48 3.21
N GLN A 320 30.75 25.70 2.71
CA GLN A 320 30.54 24.95 1.48
C GLN A 320 29.33 24.00 1.62
N LEU A 321 28.40 24.10 0.66
CA LEU A 321 27.29 23.18 0.51
C LEU A 321 27.79 21.81 0.04
N GLY A 322 27.11 20.77 0.48
CA GLY A 322 27.44 19.38 0.19
C GLY A 322 26.99 18.94 -1.19
N ASP A 323 26.48 17.71 -1.24
CA ASP A 323 26.00 17.09 -2.47
C ASP A 323 24.50 17.38 -2.67
N ILE A 324 24.11 17.72 -3.90
CA ILE A 324 22.73 17.76 -4.36
C ILE A 324 22.52 16.60 -5.33
N LEU A 325 21.59 15.70 -5.02
CA LEU A 325 21.32 14.48 -5.77
C LEU A 325 19.87 14.43 -6.25
N ILE A 326 19.68 14.13 -7.54
CA ILE A 326 18.43 13.68 -8.13
C ILE A 326 18.66 12.25 -8.63
N SER A 327 17.99 11.27 -8.04
CA SER A 327 18.18 9.86 -8.35
C SER A 327 16.86 9.14 -8.61
N ASN A 328 16.79 8.37 -9.68
CA ASN A 328 15.59 7.60 -10.06
C ASN A 328 14.31 8.45 -10.08
N CYS A 329 14.41 9.73 -10.44
CA CYS A 329 13.27 10.65 -10.45
C CYS A 329 12.73 10.84 -11.87
N TYR A 330 11.46 11.23 -11.94
CA TYR A 330 10.88 11.88 -13.11
C TYR A 330 10.71 13.36 -12.79
N VAL A 331 11.46 14.24 -13.45
CA VAL A 331 11.39 15.70 -13.22
C VAL A 331 10.90 16.36 -14.49
N HIS A 332 9.76 17.04 -14.44
CA HIS A 332 9.13 17.49 -15.66
C HIS A 332 8.44 18.85 -15.60
N ASP A 333 8.37 19.50 -16.76
CA ASP A 333 7.60 20.72 -17.02
C ASP A 333 7.97 21.93 -16.15
N PHE A 334 9.25 22.06 -15.78
CA PHE A 334 9.77 23.27 -15.14
C PHE A 334 10.10 24.33 -16.20
N PRO A 335 9.58 25.56 -16.07
CA PRO A 335 9.77 26.57 -17.12
C PRO A 335 11.22 27.07 -17.25
N SER A 336 12.03 26.91 -16.20
CA SER A 336 13.40 27.41 -16.14
C SER A 336 14.41 26.30 -15.84
N GLN A 337 15.51 26.59 -15.12
CA GLN A 337 16.62 25.68 -14.91
C GLN A 337 16.22 24.39 -14.16
N LEU A 338 16.94 23.30 -14.40
CA LEU A 338 16.95 22.18 -13.47
C LEU A 338 17.71 22.57 -12.19
N MET A 339 18.86 23.22 -12.36
CA MET A 339 19.71 23.69 -11.28
C MET A 339 20.23 25.09 -11.58
N TYR A 340 20.02 26.03 -10.67
CA TYR A 340 20.49 27.41 -10.79
C TYR A 340 21.34 27.82 -9.58
N GLY A 341 22.58 28.26 -9.80
CA GLY A 341 23.46 28.79 -8.76
C GLY A 341 23.91 30.20 -9.07
N ASN A 342 23.35 31.20 -8.38
CA ASN A 342 23.72 32.60 -8.58
C ASN A 342 23.84 33.37 -7.26
N ALA A 343 24.68 32.85 -6.38
CA ALA A 343 25.11 33.53 -5.17
C ALA A 343 26.56 33.21 -4.82
N ALA A 344 27.16 34.00 -3.92
CA ALA A 344 28.48 33.75 -3.35
C ALA A 344 28.45 32.49 -2.46
N ALA A 345 28.49 31.33 -3.10
CA ALA A 345 28.37 30.01 -2.52
C ALA A 345 29.28 29.01 -3.24
N LYS A 346 29.68 27.95 -2.52
CA LYS A 346 30.40 26.79 -3.08
C LYS A 346 29.54 25.54 -2.90
N LEU A 347 29.43 24.74 -3.95
CA LEU A 347 28.73 23.46 -3.96
C LEU A 347 29.74 22.34 -4.25
N LYS A 348 29.69 21.26 -3.45
CA LYS A 348 30.54 20.09 -3.67
C LYS A 348 30.14 19.33 -4.94
N SER A 349 28.86 18.99 -5.10
CA SER A 349 28.40 18.36 -6.33
C SER A 349 26.92 18.60 -6.62
N PHE A 350 26.59 18.56 -7.92
CA PHE A 350 25.23 18.37 -8.42
C PHE A 350 25.20 17.12 -9.29
N THR A 351 24.35 16.15 -8.94
CA THR A 351 24.27 14.85 -9.60
C THR A 351 22.84 14.53 -10.03
N VAL A 352 22.70 14.05 -11.27
CA VAL A 352 21.47 13.43 -11.79
C VAL A 352 21.82 12.01 -12.22
N ASP A 353 21.25 11.00 -11.57
CA ASP A 353 21.50 9.58 -11.86
C ASP A 353 20.20 8.79 -12.06
N GLY A 354 20.13 7.91 -13.06
CA GLY A 354 18.98 7.01 -13.23
C GLY A 354 17.65 7.73 -13.49
N SER A 355 17.66 8.98 -13.93
CA SER A 355 16.47 9.85 -13.93
C SER A 355 16.01 10.23 -15.33
N ILE A 356 14.73 10.54 -15.46
CA ILE A 356 14.15 11.13 -16.67
C ILE A 356 13.82 12.60 -16.37
N ILE A 357 14.45 13.50 -17.11
CA ILE A 357 14.17 14.94 -17.06
C ILE A 357 13.47 15.30 -18.36
N LYS A 358 12.26 15.90 -18.27
CA LYS A 358 11.42 16.18 -19.44
C LYS A 358 10.90 17.61 -19.45
N ASN A 359 10.97 18.30 -20.59
CA ASN A 359 10.38 19.65 -20.76
C ASN A 359 10.87 20.67 -19.70
N VAL A 360 12.11 20.53 -19.24
CA VAL A 360 12.71 21.48 -18.30
C VAL A 360 13.52 22.52 -19.08
N ASN A 361 13.36 23.80 -18.74
CA ASN A 361 13.98 24.94 -19.42
C ASN A 361 13.45 25.12 -20.85
N THR A 362 12.13 25.16 -21.04
CA THR A 362 11.53 25.33 -22.37
C THR A 362 11.11 26.77 -22.69
N ALA A 363 11.10 27.67 -21.69
CA ALA A 363 10.59 29.04 -21.84
C ALA A 363 11.57 30.07 -22.46
N GLY A 364 12.75 29.67 -22.94
CA GLY A 364 13.61 30.50 -23.80
C GLY A 364 14.57 31.49 -23.13
N SER A 365 14.54 31.65 -21.80
CA SER A 365 15.27 32.74 -21.11
C SER A 365 16.42 32.30 -20.19
N ALA A 366 16.65 30.98 -20.04
CA ALA A 366 17.59 30.44 -19.07
C ALA A 366 18.48 29.35 -19.69
N ASP A 367 19.62 29.03 -19.05
CA ASP A 367 20.45 27.86 -19.37
C ASP A 367 20.00 26.67 -18.48
N PHE A 368 20.11 25.41 -18.91
CA PHE A 368 19.45 24.28 -18.24
C PHE A 368 20.06 23.93 -16.87
N VAL A 369 21.38 23.69 -16.82
CA VAL A 369 22.17 23.66 -15.58
C VAL A 369 23.05 24.92 -15.59
N ASP A 370 22.75 25.90 -14.74
CA ASP A 370 23.34 27.25 -14.79
C ASP A 370 23.98 27.62 -13.44
N PHE A 371 25.30 27.55 -13.36
CA PHE A 371 26.08 28.11 -12.26
C PHE A 371 26.79 29.37 -12.73
N ARG A 372 26.44 30.52 -12.15
CA ARG A 372 27.04 31.82 -12.48
C ARG A 372 28.05 32.26 -11.43
N THR A 373 27.52 32.78 -10.33
CA THR A 373 28.30 33.29 -9.19
C THR A 373 28.70 32.16 -8.24
N THR A 374 27.89 31.09 -8.20
CA THR A 374 28.15 29.92 -7.37
C THR A 374 29.21 29.04 -8.02
N TYR A 375 30.24 28.66 -7.26
CA TYR A 375 31.18 27.62 -7.67
C TYR A 375 30.56 26.24 -7.43
N VAL A 376 30.72 25.33 -8.39
CA VAL A 376 30.43 23.91 -8.23
C VAL A 376 31.67 23.10 -8.57
N ALA A 377 32.08 22.19 -7.68
CA ALA A 377 33.26 21.37 -7.93
C ALA A 377 32.97 20.28 -8.97
N ASN A 378 31.80 19.64 -8.91
CA ASN A 378 31.42 18.56 -9.84
C ASN A 378 29.96 18.66 -10.28
N VAL A 379 29.72 18.53 -11.59
CA VAL A 379 28.41 18.27 -12.18
C VAL A 379 28.46 16.89 -12.82
N SER A 380 27.56 15.99 -12.45
CA SER A 380 27.52 14.62 -12.97
C SER A 380 26.12 14.27 -13.47
N LEU A 381 25.99 14.04 -14.77
CA LEU A 381 24.76 13.57 -15.41
C LEU A 381 25.02 12.14 -15.89
N THR A 382 24.37 11.16 -15.26
CA THR A 382 24.68 9.75 -15.47
C THR A 382 23.43 8.92 -15.65
N LYS A 383 23.45 7.94 -16.57
CA LYS A 383 22.37 6.93 -16.72
C LYS A 383 20.98 7.57 -16.79
N SER A 384 20.87 8.68 -17.49
CA SER A 384 19.70 9.56 -17.42
C SER A 384 19.26 9.99 -18.82
N THR A 385 17.97 10.28 -18.93
CA THR A 385 17.35 10.78 -20.15
C THR A 385 16.96 12.22 -19.99
N PHE A 386 17.33 13.03 -20.96
CA PHE A 386 16.96 14.45 -21.05
C PHE A 386 16.13 14.63 -22.30
N ASP A 387 14.81 14.66 -22.13
CA ASP A 387 13.81 14.77 -23.19
C ASP A 387 13.32 16.22 -23.30
N THR A 388 13.59 16.84 -24.44
CA THR A 388 13.11 18.20 -24.75
C THR A 388 13.54 19.20 -23.66
N CYS A 389 14.77 19.03 -23.19
CA CYS A 389 15.36 19.90 -22.17
C CYS A 389 16.25 20.95 -22.82
N SER A 390 16.32 22.11 -22.15
CA SER A 390 17.08 23.29 -22.56
C SER A 390 16.51 24.04 -23.77
N SER A 391 16.47 25.36 -23.63
CA SER A 391 16.23 26.33 -24.68
C SER A 391 17.50 27.13 -25.03
N ARG A 392 18.54 27.03 -24.21
CA ARG A 392 19.86 27.65 -24.38
C ARG A 392 20.97 26.64 -24.03
N ASP A 393 21.98 27.03 -23.24
CA ASP A 393 23.10 26.13 -22.95
C ASP A 393 22.67 25.00 -22.04
N PHE A 394 23.10 23.78 -22.37
CA PHE A 394 22.72 22.59 -21.61
C PHE A 394 23.42 22.58 -20.24
N VAL A 395 24.74 22.80 -20.22
CA VAL A 395 25.49 23.06 -18.98
C VAL A 395 26.31 24.34 -19.11
N ARG A 396 26.08 25.29 -18.20
CA ARG A 396 26.84 26.53 -18.07
C ARG A 396 27.50 26.62 -16.70
N LEU A 397 28.80 26.88 -16.71
CA LEU A 397 29.59 27.23 -15.53
C LEU A 397 30.31 28.55 -15.81
N ASP A 398 29.92 29.65 -15.20
CA ASP A 398 30.41 31.00 -15.55
C ASP A 398 31.73 31.37 -14.85
N ALA A 399 32.41 32.38 -15.39
CA ALA A 399 33.70 32.89 -14.93
C ALA A 399 33.55 34.13 -14.01
N VAL A 400 32.59 34.13 -13.08
CA VAL A 400 32.43 35.29 -12.19
C VAL A 400 33.61 35.38 -11.22
N LEU A 401 34.34 36.49 -11.27
CA LEU A 401 35.51 36.75 -10.41
C LEU A 401 35.08 37.09 -8.97
N PRO A 402 35.97 36.91 -7.96
CA PRO A 402 35.70 37.26 -6.57
C PRO A 402 35.23 38.70 -6.33
N ALA A 403 35.74 39.65 -7.12
CA ALA A 403 35.30 41.05 -7.05
C ALA A 403 33.79 41.24 -7.33
N ASN A 404 33.16 40.28 -8.00
CA ASN A 404 31.73 40.26 -8.34
C ASN A 404 30.98 39.15 -7.58
N GLY A 405 31.53 38.66 -6.46
CA GLY A 405 30.93 37.63 -5.62
C GLY A 405 31.14 36.18 -6.08
N GLY A 406 31.86 35.96 -7.19
CA GLY A 406 32.16 34.62 -7.70
C GLY A 406 33.45 34.01 -7.16
N PHE A 407 33.93 32.94 -7.78
CA PHE A 407 35.13 32.21 -7.35
C PHE A 407 36.08 31.85 -8.49
N SER A 408 35.84 32.36 -9.70
CA SER A 408 36.70 32.07 -10.84
C SER A 408 38.08 32.70 -10.63
N GLY A 409 39.16 31.98 -10.97
CA GLY A 409 40.53 32.46 -10.80
C GLY A 409 41.12 32.30 -9.39
N THR A 410 40.45 31.58 -8.47
CA THR A 410 40.95 31.32 -7.10
C THR A 410 41.72 30.00 -6.97
N GLY A 411 42.10 29.35 -8.08
CA GLY A 411 42.74 28.03 -8.08
C GLY A 411 41.80 26.84 -7.84
N LEU A 412 40.49 27.07 -7.77
CA LEU A 412 39.48 26.00 -7.77
C LEU A 412 39.27 25.44 -9.17
N THR A 413 38.74 24.21 -9.28
CA THR A 413 38.46 23.56 -10.57
C THR A 413 37.05 22.98 -10.60
N SER A 414 36.30 23.26 -11.67
CA SER A 414 34.98 22.64 -11.90
C SER A 414 35.06 21.52 -12.93
N ASN A 415 34.48 20.36 -12.61
CA ASN A 415 34.45 19.21 -13.49
C ASN A 415 33.02 18.88 -13.93
N VAL A 416 32.85 18.49 -15.20
CA VAL A 416 31.57 18.01 -15.74
C VAL A 416 31.73 16.59 -16.28
N LEU A 417 30.85 15.68 -15.85
CA LEU A 417 30.71 14.33 -16.41
C LEU A 417 29.32 14.18 -17.02
N ILE A 418 29.27 13.75 -18.28
CA ILE A 418 28.07 13.25 -18.94
C ILE A 418 28.37 11.80 -19.36
N ASP A 419 27.72 10.82 -18.74
CA ASP A 419 28.01 9.40 -18.95
C ASP A 419 26.73 8.59 -19.11
N GLN A 420 26.67 7.73 -20.12
CA GLN A 420 25.52 6.85 -20.34
C GLN A 420 24.19 7.61 -20.35
N CYS A 421 24.11 8.73 -21.06
CA CYS A 421 22.90 9.55 -21.14
C CYS A 421 22.24 9.47 -22.52
N THR A 422 20.92 9.63 -22.57
CA THR A 422 20.19 9.92 -23.82
C THR A 422 19.74 11.37 -23.78
N ILE A 423 20.32 12.22 -24.62
CA ILE A 423 20.00 13.65 -24.72
C ILE A 423 19.22 13.87 -26.01
N TYR A 424 17.90 13.99 -25.89
CA TYR A 424 16.98 14.25 -27.00
C TYR A 424 16.48 15.69 -26.90
N ALA A 425 17.00 16.58 -27.75
CA ALA A 425 16.63 18.00 -27.76
C ALA A 425 16.63 18.52 -29.21
N PRO A 426 15.72 18.03 -30.08
CA PRO A 426 15.77 18.28 -31.52
C PRO A 426 15.61 19.76 -31.90
N THR A 427 15.06 20.59 -31.00
CA THR A 427 14.83 22.02 -31.21
C THR A 427 15.94 22.90 -30.63
N LEU A 428 17.00 22.33 -30.05
CA LEU A 428 18.08 23.11 -29.43
C LEU A 428 18.81 23.95 -30.50
N PRO A 429 18.81 25.30 -30.40
CA PRO A 429 19.23 26.16 -31.51
C PRO A 429 20.76 26.28 -31.64
N LEU A 430 21.22 26.80 -32.78
CA LEU A 430 22.64 27.00 -33.10
C LEU A 430 23.40 27.90 -32.10
N ALA A 431 22.70 28.84 -31.45
CA ALA A 431 23.27 29.72 -30.43
C ALA A 431 23.58 28.99 -29.10
N SER A 432 23.09 27.76 -28.94
CA SER A 432 23.27 26.94 -27.75
C SER A 432 24.55 26.11 -27.81
N ARG A 433 25.06 25.76 -26.63
CA ARG A 433 26.16 24.82 -26.46
C ARG A 433 25.74 23.66 -25.55
N ILE A 434 26.25 22.47 -25.81
CA ILE A 434 26.16 21.38 -24.82
C ILE A 434 26.97 21.75 -23.57
N LEU A 435 28.17 22.32 -23.76
CA LEU A 435 29.08 22.71 -22.70
C LEU A 435 29.51 24.18 -22.86
N TYR A 436 29.02 25.05 -21.98
CA TYR A 436 29.47 26.44 -21.86
C TYR A 436 30.20 26.66 -20.52
N LEU A 437 31.37 26.01 -20.41
CA LEU A 437 32.17 25.99 -19.19
C LEU A 437 33.24 27.08 -19.27
N ARG A 438 33.02 28.20 -18.62
CA ARG A 438 33.91 29.36 -18.60
C ARG A 438 34.68 29.51 -17.30
N PHE A 439 34.27 28.82 -16.22
CA PHE A 439 35.03 28.80 -14.98
C PHE A 439 36.51 28.50 -15.28
N VAL A 440 37.43 29.36 -14.83
CA VAL A 440 38.79 29.47 -15.41
C VAL A 440 39.53 28.13 -15.46
N SER A 441 39.45 27.34 -14.39
CA SER A 441 39.95 25.96 -14.40
C SER A 441 38.76 25.02 -14.50
N ASN A 442 38.57 24.41 -15.66
CA ASN A 442 37.49 23.47 -15.91
C ASN A 442 37.99 22.22 -16.64
N GLY A 443 37.30 21.10 -16.40
CA GLY A 443 37.48 19.83 -17.11
C GLY A 443 36.13 19.22 -17.46
N SER A 444 36.09 18.44 -18.54
CA SER A 444 34.87 17.72 -18.90
C SER A 444 35.14 16.38 -19.57
N ILE A 445 34.28 15.41 -19.29
CA ILE A 445 34.24 14.08 -19.91
C ILE A 445 32.81 13.85 -20.39
N VAL A 446 32.66 13.50 -21.68
CA VAL A 446 31.39 13.09 -22.27
C VAL A 446 31.60 11.72 -22.89
N ARG A 447 30.95 10.70 -22.36
CA ARG A 447 31.14 9.32 -22.83
C ARG A 447 29.88 8.48 -22.82
N ASN A 448 29.86 7.42 -23.63
CA ASN A 448 28.75 6.47 -23.73
C ASN A 448 27.39 7.18 -23.95
N THR A 449 27.37 8.36 -24.55
CA THR A 449 26.18 9.23 -24.58
C THR A 449 25.59 9.28 -25.99
N LEU A 450 24.27 9.15 -26.05
CA LEU A 450 23.48 9.24 -27.27
C LEU A 450 22.87 10.64 -27.37
N PHE A 451 23.29 11.40 -28.37
CA PHE A 451 22.75 12.71 -28.70
C PHE A 451 21.81 12.63 -29.91
N ALA A 452 20.65 13.24 -29.75
CA ALA A 452 19.70 13.58 -30.80
C ALA A 452 19.26 15.02 -30.58
N VAL A 453 20.19 15.94 -30.79
CA VAL A 453 20.03 17.38 -30.55
C VAL A 453 19.92 18.14 -31.86
N GLY A 454 19.33 19.34 -31.80
CA GLY A 454 19.18 20.22 -32.95
C GLY A 454 20.51 20.79 -33.47
N SER A 455 20.53 22.10 -33.72
CA SER A 455 21.69 22.77 -34.33
C SER A 455 22.78 23.18 -33.32
N ALA A 456 22.65 22.85 -32.04
CA ALA A 456 23.65 23.22 -31.03
C ALA A 456 25.06 22.71 -31.36
N VAL A 457 26.07 23.48 -30.96
CA VAL A 457 27.48 23.06 -31.01
C VAL A 457 27.89 22.42 -29.68
N TYR A 458 29.02 21.70 -29.64
CA TYR A 458 29.52 21.19 -28.35
C TYR A 458 29.95 22.35 -27.45
N THR A 459 30.92 23.14 -27.92
CA THR A 459 31.40 24.32 -27.21
C THR A 459 32.21 25.19 -28.14
N ASN A 460 31.96 26.50 -28.12
CA ASN A 460 32.70 27.49 -28.93
C ASN A 460 33.34 28.62 -28.09
N SER A 461 33.46 28.41 -26.78
CA SER A 461 34.09 29.35 -25.85
C SER A 461 35.58 29.06 -25.70
N THR A 462 36.47 30.03 -25.92
CA THR A 462 37.92 29.82 -25.71
C THR A 462 38.27 29.41 -24.27
N ALA A 463 37.45 29.78 -23.28
CA ALA A 463 37.63 29.42 -21.88
C ALA A 463 37.25 27.96 -21.54
N THR A 464 36.49 27.28 -22.38
CA THR A 464 36.15 25.86 -22.17
C THR A 464 37.32 24.99 -22.56
N ALA A 465 37.86 24.22 -21.61
CA ALA A 465 38.87 23.21 -21.93
C ALA A 465 38.29 22.17 -22.89
N ALA A 466 39.12 21.61 -23.77
CA ALA A 466 38.66 20.59 -24.72
C ALA A 466 38.07 19.38 -23.95
N PRO A 467 36.81 19.00 -24.20
CA PRO A 467 36.23 17.85 -23.54
C PRO A 467 36.94 16.55 -23.93
N THR A 468 37.02 15.61 -23.01
CA THR A 468 37.41 14.23 -23.32
C THR A 468 36.18 13.47 -23.80
N PHE A 469 36.24 12.94 -25.02
CA PHE A 469 35.16 12.17 -25.63
C PHE A 469 35.49 10.68 -25.69
N LEU A 470 34.48 9.83 -25.47
CA LEU A 470 34.63 8.38 -25.62
C LEU A 470 33.28 7.71 -25.94
N ASN A 471 33.21 6.95 -27.03
CA ASN A 471 32.08 6.06 -27.30
C ASN A 471 30.71 6.77 -27.35
N ASN A 472 30.62 7.93 -28.01
CA ASN A 472 29.37 8.67 -28.17
C ASN A 472 28.71 8.42 -29.54
N ASN A 473 27.42 8.77 -29.65
CA ASN A 473 26.69 8.78 -30.91
C ASN A 473 25.92 10.09 -31.08
N ASN A 474 26.25 10.86 -32.13
CA ASN A 474 25.69 12.18 -32.46
C ASN A 474 24.65 12.06 -33.60
N PHE A 475 23.55 11.33 -33.36
CA PHE A 475 22.48 11.15 -34.34
C PHE A 475 21.77 12.49 -34.62
N ASN A 476 21.58 12.86 -35.89
CA ASN A 476 20.95 14.12 -36.31
C ASN A 476 21.53 15.40 -35.65
N SER A 477 22.75 15.32 -35.13
CA SER A 477 23.38 16.36 -34.32
C SER A 477 24.64 16.89 -35.02
N LEU A 478 24.50 17.31 -36.28
CA LEU A 478 25.62 17.60 -37.21
C LEU A 478 26.69 18.53 -36.62
N ASN A 479 26.26 19.57 -35.90
CA ASN A 479 27.16 20.59 -35.35
C ASN A 479 27.95 20.13 -34.13
N LEU A 480 27.63 18.96 -33.57
CA LEU A 480 28.44 18.30 -32.55
C LEU A 480 29.70 17.64 -33.15
N ALA A 481 29.73 17.35 -34.44
CA ALA A 481 30.92 16.82 -35.13
C ALA A 481 31.63 17.89 -35.99
N LEU A 482 31.04 19.07 -36.18
CA LEU A 482 31.53 20.08 -37.11
C LEU A 482 32.75 20.83 -36.58
N VAL A 483 33.83 20.85 -37.35
CA VAL A 483 35.03 21.67 -37.11
C VAL A 483 34.82 23.08 -37.67
N GLY A 484 35.17 24.11 -36.90
CA GLY A 484 35.06 25.53 -37.32
C GLY A 484 34.39 26.40 -36.26
N SER A 485 34.39 27.71 -36.44
CA SER A 485 33.73 28.67 -35.53
C SER A 485 34.10 28.51 -34.04
N ASN A 486 35.36 28.15 -33.78
CA ASN A 486 35.90 27.81 -32.44
C ASN A 486 35.22 26.62 -31.74
N ASN A 487 34.41 25.83 -32.46
CA ASN A 487 33.83 24.61 -31.92
C ASN A 487 34.92 23.61 -31.54
N ARG A 488 34.76 22.92 -30.41
CA ARG A 488 35.56 21.75 -30.03
C ARG A 488 34.67 20.50 -30.14
N PRO A 489 34.52 19.96 -31.36
CA PRO A 489 33.57 18.88 -31.62
C PRO A 489 34.05 17.52 -31.09
N ASP A 490 33.11 16.60 -30.94
CA ASP A 490 33.41 15.17 -30.81
C ASP A 490 33.55 14.57 -32.22
N ALA A 491 34.77 14.63 -32.75
CA ALA A 491 35.09 14.06 -34.06
C ALA A 491 35.12 12.52 -34.06
N SER A 492 35.09 11.89 -32.87
CA SER A 492 35.16 10.43 -32.70
C SER A 492 33.79 9.75 -32.60
N ALA A 493 32.74 10.55 -32.40
CA ALA A 493 31.38 10.04 -32.26
C ALA A 493 30.90 9.34 -33.54
N THR A 494 30.14 8.27 -33.35
CA THR A 494 29.32 7.69 -34.43
C THR A 494 28.11 8.59 -34.72
N THR A 495 27.44 8.40 -35.86
CA THR A 495 26.21 9.15 -36.25
C THR A 495 25.07 8.21 -36.62
N LEU A 496 25.10 6.99 -36.07
CA LEU A 496 24.14 5.93 -36.35
C LEU A 496 22.72 6.34 -35.92
N ASP A 497 21.73 5.96 -36.72
CA ASP A 497 20.32 6.07 -36.33
C ASP A 497 20.04 5.10 -35.18
N PRO A 498 19.62 5.58 -33.99
CA PRO A 498 19.27 4.73 -32.86
C PRO A 498 18.02 3.87 -33.09
N GLN A 499 17.21 4.18 -34.10
CA GLN A 499 15.94 3.51 -34.36
C GLN A 499 15.05 3.53 -33.13
N PHE A 500 14.86 4.73 -32.55
CA PHE A 500 14.02 4.91 -31.36
C PHE A 500 12.60 4.37 -31.61
N ALA A 501 12.08 3.58 -30.68
CA ALA A 501 10.74 3.02 -30.78
C ALA A 501 9.65 4.10 -30.93
N ASN A 502 9.70 5.17 -30.13
CA ASN A 502 8.83 6.35 -30.28
C ASN A 502 9.41 7.55 -29.52
N ALA A 503 10.37 8.26 -30.13
CA ALA A 503 11.02 9.42 -29.51
C ALA A 503 10.04 10.55 -29.16
N ALA A 504 9.07 10.85 -30.03
CA ALA A 504 8.08 11.91 -29.79
C ALA A 504 7.16 11.61 -28.59
N GLY A 505 6.93 10.32 -28.29
CA GLY A 505 6.22 9.86 -27.11
C GLY A 505 7.08 9.70 -25.86
N GLY A 506 8.36 10.06 -25.90
CA GLY A 506 9.31 9.86 -24.79
C GLY A 506 9.79 8.41 -24.60
N ASN A 507 9.59 7.53 -25.60
CA ASN A 507 10.09 6.16 -25.58
C ASN A 507 11.36 6.06 -26.44
N PHE A 508 12.50 6.13 -25.78
CA PHE A 508 13.82 6.10 -26.43
C PHE A 508 14.41 4.70 -26.53
N THR A 509 13.61 3.63 -26.38
CA THR A 509 14.08 2.24 -26.57
C THR A 509 14.82 2.13 -27.91
N VAL A 510 16.09 1.73 -27.84
CA VAL A 510 16.99 1.68 -29.00
C VAL A 510 16.73 0.41 -29.81
N GLY A 511 16.62 0.54 -31.13
CA GLY A 511 16.52 -0.58 -32.07
C GLY A 511 17.86 -0.99 -32.69
N ASN A 512 18.79 -0.02 -32.83
CA ASN A 512 20.08 -0.24 -33.48
C ASN A 512 21.03 -1.12 -32.66
N GLN A 513 21.40 -2.28 -33.20
CA GLN A 513 22.23 -3.26 -32.50
C GLN A 513 23.63 -2.75 -32.14
N THR A 514 24.30 -1.98 -33.01
CA THR A 514 25.65 -1.46 -32.72
C THR A 514 25.64 -0.47 -31.55
N ILE A 515 24.61 0.36 -31.45
CA ILE A 515 24.44 1.28 -30.31
C ILE A 515 24.23 0.49 -29.01
N LYS A 516 23.43 -0.60 -29.05
CA LYS A 516 23.24 -1.50 -27.91
C LYS A 516 24.52 -2.20 -27.47
N ASP A 517 25.25 -2.81 -28.40
CA ASP A 517 26.48 -3.56 -28.12
C ASP A 517 27.54 -2.67 -27.47
N LYS A 518 27.63 -1.42 -27.92
CA LYS A 518 28.52 -0.40 -27.37
C LYS A 518 27.98 0.28 -26.11
N LYS A 519 26.75 -0.03 -25.68
CA LYS A 519 26.08 0.57 -24.50
C LYS A 519 26.04 2.09 -24.54
N ILE A 520 25.76 2.67 -25.72
CA ILE A 520 25.68 4.13 -25.91
C ILE A 520 24.25 4.58 -25.63
N GLY A 521 24.09 5.50 -24.68
CA GLY A 521 22.80 6.02 -24.23
C GLY A 521 22.48 5.67 -22.78
N ASP A 522 21.31 6.12 -22.34
CA ASP A 522 20.76 5.75 -21.03
C ASP A 522 20.43 4.24 -20.99
N PRO A 523 20.99 3.47 -20.03
CA PRO A 523 20.80 2.04 -19.92
C PRO A 523 19.33 1.58 -19.85
N GLN A 524 18.41 2.41 -19.36
CA GLN A 524 17.00 2.03 -19.28
C GLN A 524 16.36 1.76 -20.66
N TRP A 525 16.95 2.32 -21.72
CA TRP A 525 16.48 2.18 -23.10
C TRP A 525 17.27 1.17 -23.92
N ILE A 526 18.33 0.61 -23.35
CA ILE A 526 19.21 -0.38 -23.99
C ILE A 526 18.77 -1.77 -23.50
N LYS A 527 17.83 -2.36 -24.23
CA LYS A 527 17.23 -3.67 -23.94
C LYS A 527 17.75 -4.77 -24.85
#